data_AF-A0A919CJY5-F1
#
_entry.id   AF-A0A919CJY5-F1
#
_cell.length_a   1.000
_cell.length_b   1.000
_cell.length_c   1.000
_cell.angle_alpha   90.00
_cell.angle_beta   90.00
_cell.angle_gamma   90.00
#
_symmetry.space_group_name_H-M   'P 1'
#
loop_
_entity.id
_entity.type
_entity.pdbx_description
1 polymer ?
#
loop_
_entity_poly.entity_id
_entity_poly.type
_entity_poly.pdbx_seq_one_letter_code
_entity_poly.pdbx_strand_id
1 'polypeptide(L)'
;MREWPSNNEKERRTMAARPAGFKAVTFVFVISMIAVLYWLTFGQQADPCAAPQSDISGAVLADDEDAQDALVNRAIVVRANCANRKD
;
A
#
# COMPACT_ATOMS: atom_id res chain seq x y z
N MET A 1 -1.94 -34.78 54.42
CA MET A 1 -3.16 -34.36 53.71
C MET A 1 -2.71 -33.46 52.57
N ARG A 2 -3.14 -33.71 51.33
CA ARG A 2 -2.79 -32.89 50.16
C ARG A 2 -3.91 -31.90 49.93
N GLU A 3 -3.70 -30.62 50.27
CA GLU A 3 -4.62 -29.54 49.87
C GLU A 3 -4.79 -29.53 48.35
N TRP A 4 -6.05 -29.66 47.91
CA TRP A 4 -6.42 -29.42 46.53
C TRP A 4 -6.54 -27.91 46.28
N PRO A 5 -5.90 -27.35 45.24
CA PRO A 5 -6.11 -25.95 44.89
C PRO A 5 -7.55 -25.73 44.45
N SER A 6 -8.19 -24.74 45.09
CA SER A 6 -9.55 -24.28 44.79
C SER A 6 -9.67 -23.83 43.33
N ASN A 7 -10.80 -24.19 42.71
CA ASN A 7 -11.19 -23.89 41.32
C ASN A 7 -11.00 -22.42 40.89
N ASN A 8 -10.99 -21.48 41.83
CA ASN A 8 -10.91 -20.04 41.60
C ASN A 8 -9.56 -19.59 40.99
N GLU A 9 -8.50 -20.39 41.16
CA GLU A 9 -7.17 -20.12 40.57
C GLU A 9 -7.13 -20.43 39.07
N LYS A 10 -7.95 -21.40 38.60
CA LYS A 10 -8.00 -21.83 37.20
C LYS A 10 -8.69 -20.80 36.31
N GLU A 11 -9.67 -20.08 36.86
CA GLU A 11 -10.42 -19.04 36.12
C GLU A 11 -9.62 -17.75 35.93
N ARG A 12 -8.66 -17.43 36.81
CA ARG A 12 -7.78 -16.26 36.61
C ARG A 12 -6.77 -16.47 35.48
N ARG A 13 -6.40 -17.71 35.17
CA ARG A 13 -5.44 -18.03 34.09
C ARG A 13 -6.06 -18.00 32.70
N THR A 14 -7.39 -18.05 32.59
CA THR A 14 -8.09 -17.99 31.29
C THR A 14 -8.44 -16.56 30.86
N MET A 15 -8.22 -15.56 31.73
CA MET A 15 -8.29 -14.14 31.36
C MET A 15 -7.03 -13.63 30.64
N ALA A 16 -6.05 -14.50 30.38
CA ALA A 16 -4.91 -14.20 29.52
C ALA A 16 -5.34 -14.31 28.04
N ALA A 17 -5.70 -13.16 27.46
CA ALA A 17 -5.60 -12.87 26.03
C ALA A 17 -6.08 -13.98 25.08
N ARG A 18 -7.40 -14.14 24.95
CA ARG A 18 -7.95 -14.73 23.72
C ARG A 18 -7.51 -13.79 22.57
N PRO A 19 -6.93 -14.27 21.47
CA PRO A 19 -6.55 -13.43 20.33
C PRO A 19 -7.79 -12.99 19.52
N ALA A 20 -8.89 -12.69 20.20
CA ALA A 20 -10.08 -12.07 19.61
C ALA A 20 -9.77 -10.65 19.08
N GLY A 21 -8.71 -10.01 19.58
CA GLY A 21 -8.22 -8.73 19.09
C GLY A 21 -7.47 -8.79 17.75
N PHE A 22 -6.93 -9.96 17.35
CA PHE A 22 -6.09 -10.04 16.15
C PHE A 22 -6.88 -9.67 14.87
N LYS A 23 -8.11 -10.17 14.75
CA LYS A 23 -8.99 -9.84 13.61
C LYS A 23 -9.32 -8.35 13.56
N ALA A 24 -9.60 -7.73 14.71
CA ALA A 24 -9.90 -6.31 14.80
C ALA A 24 -8.67 -5.45 14.47
N VAL A 25 -7.49 -5.82 14.98
CA VAL A 25 -6.23 -5.13 14.69
C VAL A 25 -5.89 -5.24 13.20
N THR A 26 -6.00 -6.43 12.61
CA THR A 26 -5.77 -6.61 11.16
C THR A 26 -6.75 -5.80 10.33
N PHE A 27 -8.04 -5.75 10.72
CA PHE A 27 -9.04 -4.96 10.02
C PHE A 27 -8.71 -3.46 10.06
N VAL A 28 -8.38 -2.92 11.25
CA VAL A 28 -7.96 -1.52 11.40
C VAL A 28 -6.68 -1.23 10.63
N PHE A 29 -5.72 -2.16 10.64
CA PHE A 29 -4.47 -2.04 9.88
C PHE A 29 -4.76 -1.93 8.38
N VAL A 30 -5.57 -2.82 7.82
CA VAL A 30 -5.96 -2.79 6.40
C VAL A 30 -6.66 -1.48 6.04
N ILE A 31 -7.61 -1.02 6.87
CA ILE A 31 -8.27 0.29 6.65
C ILE A 31 -7.26 1.43 6.68
N SER A 32 -6.34 1.44 7.66
CA SER A 32 -5.30 2.47 7.75
C SER A 32 -4.37 2.45 6.53
N MET A 33 -4.02 1.27 6.03
CA MET A 33 -3.19 1.11 4.85
C MET A 33 -3.89 1.67 3.61
N ILE A 34 -5.18 1.36 3.43
CA ILE A 34 -5.98 1.90 2.33
C ILE A 34 -6.11 3.43 2.45
N ALA A 35 -6.33 3.96 3.66
CA ALA A 35 -6.42 5.40 3.88
C ALA A 35 -5.11 6.12 3.54
N VAL A 36 -3.97 5.55 3.93
CA VAL A 36 -2.64 6.08 3.58
C VAL A 36 -2.38 5.99 2.07
N LEU A 37 -2.70 4.86 1.43
CA LEU A 37 -2.57 4.69 -0.02
C LEU A 37 -3.47 5.65 -0.78
N TYR A 38 -4.71 5.84 -0.33
CA TYR A 38 -5.64 6.81 -0.87
C TYR A 38 -5.05 8.21 -0.76
N TRP A 39 -4.56 8.60 0.42
CA TRP A 39 -3.92 9.90 0.62
C TRP A 39 -2.71 10.10 -0.29
N LEU A 40 -1.85 9.09 -0.40
CA LEU A 40 -0.64 9.12 -1.22
C LEU A 40 -0.96 9.23 -2.72
N THR A 41 -1.99 8.50 -3.16
CA THR A 41 -2.42 8.49 -4.57
C THR A 41 -3.18 9.76 -4.94
N PHE A 42 -4.03 10.29 -4.05
CA PHE A 42 -4.79 11.51 -4.33
C PHE A 42 -3.94 12.78 -4.27
N GLY A 43 -2.85 12.80 -3.48
CA GLY A 43 -1.83 13.84 -3.57
C GLY A 43 -1.03 13.83 -4.89
N GLN A 44 -1.16 12.74 -5.65
CA GLN A 44 -0.59 12.55 -6.98
C GLN A 44 -1.68 12.46 -8.05
N GLN A 45 -2.54 13.49 -8.12
CA GLN A 45 -2.76 14.10 -9.45
C GLN A 45 -1.44 14.76 -9.86
N ALA A 46 -0.39 13.95 -9.94
CA ALA A 46 0.94 14.32 -10.29
C ALA A 46 0.79 14.78 -11.72
N ASP A 47 0.89 16.09 -11.86
CA ASP A 47 1.17 16.73 -13.11
C ASP A 47 2.01 15.78 -13.96
N PRO A 48 1.51 15.29 -15.11
CA PRO A 48 2.25 14.31 -15.91
C PRO A 48 3.63 14.86 -16.34
N CYS A 49 3.84 16.16 -16.15
CA CYS A 49 5.07 16.91 -16.36
C CYS A 49 6.02 16.95 -15.15
N ALA A 50 5.55 16.62 -13.94
CA ALA A 50 6.37 16.64 -12.72
C ALA A 50 7.28 15.41 -12.59
N ALA A 51 6.92 14.27 -13.21
CA ALA A 51 7.72 13.04 -13.14
C ALA A 51 7.72 12.22 -14.45
N PRO A 52 8.07 12.80 -15.61
CA PRO A 52 8.10 12.08 -16.90
C PRO A 52 9.12 10.93 -16.94
N GLN A 53 10.04 10.87 -15.96
CA GLN A 53 11.04 9.81 -15.86
C GLN A 53 10.46 8.46 -15.41
N SER A 54 9.30 8.42 -14.74
CA SER A 54 8.74 7.14 -14.26
C SER A 54 8.33 6.22 -15.41
N ASP A 55 7.76 6.80 -16.47
CA ASP A 55 7.33 6.06 -17.67
C ASP A 55 8.55 5.53 -18.45
N ILE A 56 9.65 6.28 -18.49
CA ILE A 56 10.93 5.85 -19.12
C ILE A 56 11.59 4.73 -18.30
N SER A 57 11.64 4.86 -16.97
CA SER A 57 12.18 3.79 -16.12
C SER A 57 11.33 2.53 -16.17
N GLY A 58 10.00 2.67 -16.22
CA GLY A 58 9.07 1.56 -16.38
C GLY A 58 9.24 0.87 -17.73
N ALA A 59 9.50 1.63 -18.80
CA ALA A 59 9.84 1.06 -20.10
C ALA A 59 11.15 0.27 -20.03
N VAL A 60 12.25 0.86 -19.54
CA VAL A 60 13.56 0.15 -19.50
C VAL A 60 13.54 -1.13 -18.65
N LEU A 61 12.66 -1.20 -17.64
CA LEU A 61 12.49 -2.36 -16.76
C LEU A 61 11.45 -3.37 -17.26
N ALA A 62 10.73 -3.09 -18.36
CA ALA A 62 9.73 -4.01 -18.88
C ALA A 62 10.41 -5.18 -19.62
N ASP A 63 10.07 -6.40 -19.21
CA ASP A 63 10.58 -7.66 -19.76
C ASP A 63 10.05 -7.94 -21.18
N ASP A 64 8.87 -7.39 -21.52
CA ASP A 64 8.22 -7.52 -22.83
C ASP A 64 8.50 -6.30 -23.74
N GLU A 65 8.98 -6.54 -24.96
CA GLU A 65 9.27 -5.49 -25.97
C GLU A 65 8.01 -4.66 -26.31
N ASP A 66 6.84 -5.29 -26.41
CA ASP A 66 5.58 -4.60 -26.68
C ASP A 66 5.18 -3.64 -25.55
N ALA A 67 5.50 -3.99 -24.30
CA ALA A 67 5.26 -3.14 -23.14
C ALA A 67 6.26 -1.97 -23.09
N GLN A 68 7.50 -2.20 -23.52
CA GLN A 68 8.51 -1.15 -23.70
C GLN A 68 8.03 -0.08 -24.67
N ASP A 69 7.62 -0.46 -25.88
CA ASP A 69 7.21 0.48 -26.92
C ASP A 69 5.97 1.29 -26.52
N ALA A 70 4.99 0.64 -25.88
CA ALA A 70 3.80 1.32 -25.39
C ALA A 70 4.14 2.39 -24.32
N LEU A 71 5.07 2.08 -23.40
CA LEU A 71 5.50 3.00 -22.34
C LEU A 71 6.38 4.13 -22.88
N VAL A 72 7.26 3.87 -23.86
CA VAL A 72 8.05 4.91 -24.56
C VAL A 72 7.15 5.86 -25.33
N ASN A 73 6.18 5.34 -26.09
CA ASN A 73 5.23 6.16 -26.83
C ASN A 73 4.43 7.08 -25.90
N ARG A 74 3.96 6.55 -24.76
CA ARG A 74 3.30 7.34 -23.71
C ARG A 74 4.22 8.43 -23.14
N ALA A 75 5.48 8.11 -22.84
CA ALA A 75 6.45 9.07 -22.32
C ALA A 75 6.71 10.23 -23.30
N ILE A 76 6.76 9.94 -24.61
CA ILE A 76 6.93 10.96 -25.66
C ILE A 76 5.72 11.90 -25.71
N VAL A 77 4.50 11.35 -25.72
CA VAL A 77 3.26 12.14 -25.77
C VAL A 77 3.14 13.04 -24.53
N VAL A 78 3.41 12.49 -23.35
CA VAL A 78 3.42 13.25 -22.09
C VAL A 78 4.46 14.37 -22.16
N ARG A 79 5.70 14.09 -22.57
CA ARG A 79 6.75 15.10 -22.71
C ARG A 79 6.37 16.21 -23.69
N ALA A 80 5.75 15.88 -24.82
CA ALA A 80 5.28 16.86 -25.80
C ALA A 80 4.16 17.75 -25.23
N ASN A 81 3.18 17.16 -24.56
CA ASN A 81 2.10 17.91 -23.91
C ASN A 81 2.62 18.83 -22.81
N CYS A 82 3.66 18.41 -22.09
CA CYS A 82 4.29 19.19 -21.04
C CYS A 82 5.16 20.35 -21.56
N ALA A 83 5.84 20.16 -22.69
CA ALA A 83 6.58 21.23 -23.35
C ALA A 83 5.66 22.32 -23.90
N ASN A 84 4.49 21.94 -24.41
CA ASN A 84 3.48 22.86 -24.94
C ASN A 84 2.63 23.55 -23.85
N ARG A 85 2.69 23.10 -22.59
CA ARG A 85 1.96 23.70 -21.45
C ARG A 85 2.76 24.77 -20.70
N LYS A 86 3.91 25.19 -21.22
CA LYS A 86 4.64 26.35 -20.71
C LYS A 86 3.98 27.63 -21.24
N ASP A 87 2.91 28.03 -20.56
CA ASP A 87 2.41 29.40 -20.51
C ASP A 87 2.72 29.99 -19.12
#